data_AF-A0A4Y5YH45-F1
#
_entry.id   AF-A0A4Y5YH45-F1
#
_cell.length_a   1.000
_cell.length_b   1.000
_cell.length_c   1.000
_cell.angle_alpha   90.00
_cell.angle_beta   90.00
_cell.angle_gamma   90.00
#
_symmetry.space_group_name_H-M   'P 1'
#
loop_
_entity.id
_entity.type
_entity.pdbx_description
1 polymer ?
#
loop_
_entity_poly.entity_id
_entity_poly.type
_entity_poly.pdbx_seq_one_letter_code
_entity_poly.pdbx_strand_id
1 'polypeptide(L)'
;MQSKIPLPTDNIYKFYALLGLLILLTTAIMFFIRHEHYNSMAFDRYIPMETLKAKETLNEDENLELFLYEQKAEIAKSNKDLELGIYLTCFFVFGGGFTAYGFHHWHTKIQPKQDRLLDLQIQKSENDVKAFNKQLHRTRYTRR
;
A
#
# COMPACT_ATOMS: atom_id res chain seq x y z
N MET A 1 15.58 -34.82 9.60
CA MET A 1 16.04 -33.43 9.83
C MET A 1 14.89 -32.52 9.48
N GLN A 2 14.22 -31.93 10.48
CA GLN A 2 13.17 -30.92 10.20
C GLN A 2 13.82 -29.80 9.40
N SER A 3 13.45 -29.65 8.13
CA SER A 3 13.75 -28.44 7.39
C SER A 3 13.04 -27.32 8.12
N LYS A 4 13.82 -26.46 8.80
CA LYS A 4 13.34 -25.12 9.09
C LYS A 4 13.15 -24.48 7.72
N ILE A 5 11.96 -24.62 7.16
CA ILE A 5 11.49 -23.77 6.06
C ILE A 5 11.71 -22.37 6.60
N PRO A 6 12.65 -21.58 6.05
CA PRO A 6 12.77 -20.20 6.50
C PRO A 6 11.40 -19.59 6.27
N LEU A 7 10.73 -19.21 7.36
CA LEU A 7 9.55 -18.37 7.25
C LEU A 7 9.95 -17.20 6.35
N PRO A 8 9.11 -16.77 5.40
CA PRO A 8 9.41 -15.68 4.49
C PRO A 8 9.44 -14.32 5.20
N THR A 9 10.19 -14.20 6.29
CA THR A 9 10.75 -12.96 6.84
C THR A 9 12.08 -12.64 6.15
N ASP A 10 12.20 -12.91 4.84
CA ASP A 10 13.49 -13.13 4.20
C ASP A 10 14.19 -11.84 3.74
N ASN A 11 13.50 -10.70 3.79
CA ASN A 11 14.09 -9.41 3.45
C ASN A 11 13.25 -8.22 3.94
N ILE A 12 13.83 -7.36 4.79
CA ILE A 12 13.21 -6.11 5.28
C ILE A 12 12.78 -5.17 4.14
N TYR A 13 13.50 -5.17 3.01
CA TYR A 13 13.19 -4.32 1.86
C TYR A 13 11.97 -4.80 1.08
N LYS A 14 11.73 -6.13 1.01
CA LYS A 14 10.47 -6.67 0.46
C LYS A 14 9.30 -6.32 1.37
N PHE A 15 9.51 -6.35 2.69
CA PHE A 15 8.49 -5.92 3.65
C PHE A 15 8.14 -4.44 3.46
N TYR A 16 9.13 -3.53 3.37
CA TYR A 16 8.86 -2.11 3.11
C TYR A 16 8.15 -1.89 1.77
N ALA A 17 8.52 -2.63 0.73
CA ALA A 17 7.87 -2.54 -0.57
C ALA A 17 6.37 -2.86 -0.49
N LEU A 18 6.05 -3.99 0.15
CA LEU A 18 4.68 -4.47 0.30
C LEU A 18 3.85 -3.63 1.28
N LEU A 19 4.46 -3.19 2.38
CA LEU A 19 3.82 -2.31 3.35
C LEU A 19 3.49 -0.96 2.72
N GLY A 20 4.43 -0.35 2.00
CA GLY A 20 4.19 0.89 1.26
C GLY A 20 3.08 0.72 0.22
N LEU A 21 3.06 -0.42 -0.48
CA LEU A 21 2.03 -0.70 -1.48
C LEU A 21 0.64 -0.86 -0.84
N LEU A 22 0.57 -1.53 0.31
CA LEU A 22 -0.65 -1.65 1.10
C LEU A 22 -1.15 -0.28 1.57
N ILE A 23 -0.25 0.59 2.03
CA ILE A 23 -0.59 1.96 2.42
C ILE A 23 -1.12 2.74 1.20
N LEU A 24 -0.47 2.65 0.03
CA LEU A 24 -0.94 3.29 -1.19
C LEU A 24 -2.36 2.85 -1.58
N LEU A 25 -2.61 1.54 -1.57
CA LEU A 25 -3.94 1.01 -1.95
C LEU A 25 -5.02 1.41 -0.94
N THR A 26 -4.73 1.29 0.36
CA THR A 26 -5.71 1.63 1.40
C THR A 26 -6.00 3.14 1.42
N THR A 27 -4.98 3.99 1.27
CA THR A 27 -5.16 5.45 1.18
C THR A 27 -5.91 5.87 -0.09
N ALA A 28 -5.65 5.24 -1.24
CA ALA A 28 -6.40 5.48 -2.46
C ALA A 28 -7.90 5.15 -2.28
N ILE A 29 -8.22 3.98 -1.73
CA ILE A 29 -9.60 3.55 -1.49
C ILE A 29 -10.30 4.52 -0.52
N MET A 30 -9.66 4.86 0.60
CA MET A 30 -10.22 5.80 1.58
C MET A 30 -10.46 7.18 0.98
N PHE A 31 -9.56 7.67 0.12
CA PHE A 31 -9.72 8.94 -0.58
C PHE A 31 -10.99 8.95 -1.44
N PHE A 32 -11.23 7.90 -2.24
CA PHE A 32 -12.45 7.81 -3.06
C PHE A 32 -13.71 7.77 -2.19
N ILE A 33 -13.72 6.97 -1.12
CA ILE A 33 -14.88 6.87 -0.22
C ILE A 33 -15.19 8.24 0.44
N ARG A 34 -14.16 8.95 0.91
CA ARG A 34 -14.36 10.29 1.50
C ARG A 34 -14.75 11.33 0.46
N HIS A 35 -14.23 11.25 -0.75
CA HIS A 35 -14.59 12.16 -1.83
C HIS A 35 -16.08 12.07 -2.16
N GLU A 36 -16.59 10.86 -2.37
CA GLU A 36 -18.02 10.61 -2.61
C GLU A 36 -18.89 11.10 -1.45
N HIS A 37 -18.50 10.78 -0.21
CA HIS A 37 -19.23 11.22 0.97
C HIS A 37 -19.27 12.75 1.11
N TYR A 38 -18.15 13.43 0.83
CA TYR A 38 -18.09 14.89 0.87
C TYR A 38 -19.01 15.50 -0.18
N ASN A 39 -19.02 14.96 -1.41
CA ASN A 39 -19.91 15.43 -2.47
C ASN A 39 -21.38 15.29 -2.08
N SER A 40 -21.78 14.14 -1.55
CA SER A 40 -23.16 13.93 -1.04
C SER A 40 -23.53 14.96 0.02
N MET A 41 -22.69 15.13 1.06
CA MET A 41 -22.94 16.10 2.12
C MET A 41 -22.94 17.56 1.62
N ALA A 42 -22.18 17.86 0.56
CA ALA A 42 -22.17 19.20 -0.02
C ALA A 42 -23.53 19.51 -0.66
N PHE A 43 -24.11 18.58 -1.42
CA PHE A 43 -25.44 18.76 -2.01
C PHE A 43 -26.54 18.91 -0.96
N ASP A 44 -26.51 18.08 0.10
CA ASP A 44 -27.51 18.12 1.18
C ASP A 44 -27.54 19.43 1.95
N ARG A 45 -26.43 20.19 1.94
CA ARG A 45 -26.33 21.51 2.60
C ARG A 45 -26.53 22.67 1.65
N TYR A 46 -26.07 22.52 0.41
CA TYR A 46 -26.14 23.57 -0.59
C TYR A 46 -27.58 23.88 -0.98
N ILE A 47 -28.41 22.85 -1.20
CA ILE A 47 -29.81 23.05 -1.62
C ILE A 47 -30.60 23.82 -0.54
N PRO A 48 -30.66 23.40 0.74
CA PRO A 48 -31.38 24.15 1.77
C PRO A 48 -30.84 25.58 1.95
N MET A 49 -29.52 25.76 1.94
CA MET A 49 -28.89 27.07 2.10
C MET A 49 -29.31 28.03 0.99
N GLU A 50 -29.24 27.61 -0.28
CA GLU A 50 -29.65 28.44 -1.41
C GLU A 50 -31.16 28.70 -1.42
N THR A 51 -31.99 27.73 -1.01
CA THR A 51 -33.44 27.96 -0.90
C THR A 51 -33.80 28.99 0.17
N LEU A 52 -33.06 29.04 1.27
CA LEU A 52 -33.22 30.06 2.30
C LEU A 52 -32.70 31.42 1.82
N LYS A 53 -31.54 31.46 1.14
CA LYS A 53 -30.96 32.69 0.56
C LYS A 53 -31.83 33.30 -0.54
N ALA A 54 -32.61 32.49 -1.26
CA ALA A 54 -33.51 32.95 -2.30
C ALA A 54 -34.81 33.60 -1.77
N LYS A 55 -35.13 33.46 -0.46
CA LYS A 55 -36.30 34.11 0.13
C LYS A 55 -36.02 35.60 0.34
N GLU A 56 -36.99 36.43 -0.01
CA GLU A 56 -36.88 37.89 0.09
C GLU A 56 -36.86 38.40 1.55
N THR A 57 -37.51 37.66 2.46
CA THR A 57 -37.48 37.89 3.92
C THR A 57 -37.42 36.56 4.66
N LEU A 58 -36.50 36.44 5.62
CA LEU A 58 -36.32 35.27 6.48
C LEU A 58 -36.90 35.51 7.88
N ASN A 59 -37.58 34.51 8.43
CA ASN A 59 -37.99 34.51 9.85
C ASN A 59 -36.77 34.33 10.78
N GLU A 60 -36.90 34.60 12.09
CA GLU A 60 -35.80 34.41 13.06
C GLU A 60 -35.27 32.96 13.06
N ASP A 61 -36.17 31.98 13.06
CA ASP A 61 -35.81 30.56 13.00
C ASP A 61 -35.08 30.20 11.69
N GLU A 62 -35.52 30.77 10.56
CA GLU A 62 -34.91 30.52 9.25
C GLU A 62 -33.53 31.18 9.11
N ASN A 63 -33.32 32.34 9.75
CA ASN A 63 -32.00 32.96 9.86
C ASN A 63 -31.04 32.11 10.70
N LEU A 64 -31.54 31.51 11.79
CA LEU A 64 -30.75 30.60 12.60
C LEU A 64 -30.38 29.33 11.83
N GLU A 65 -31.32 28.75 11.08
CA GLU A 65 -31.04 27.62 10.19
C GLU A 65 -29.99 27.96 9.14
N LEU A 66 -30.11 29.12 8.49
CA LEU A 66 -29.15 29.57 7.49
C LEU A 66 -27.74 29.68 8.09
N PHE A 67 -27.62 30.33 9.25
CA PHE A 67 -26.35 30.44 9.98
C PHE A 67 -25.76 29.06 10.30
N LEU A 68 -26.59 28.11 10.76
CA LEU A 68 -26.14 26.75 11.05
C LEU A 68 -25.63 26.02 9.79
N TYR A 69 -26.29 26.20 8.64
CA TYR A 69 -25.82 25.62 7.38
C TYR A 69 -24.49 26.24 6.92
N GLU A 70 -24.31 27.55 7.07
CA GLU A 70 -23.06 28.25 6.74
C GLU A 70 -21.90 27.77 7.63
N GLN A 71 -22.12 27.69 8.94
CA GLN A 71 -21.12 27.15 9.88
C GLN A 71 -20.77 25.69 9.55
N LYS A 72 -21.77 24.84 9.23
CA LYS A 72 -21.52 23.46 8.81
C LYS A 72 -20.70 23.38 7.53
N ALA A 73 -20.94 24.28 6.57
CA ALA A 73 -20.18 24.33 5.32
C ALA A 73 -18.72 24.74 5.56
N GLU A 74 -18.49 25.74 6.42
CA GLU A 74 -17.15 26.19 6.79
C GLU A 74 -16.35 25.08 7.50
N ILE A 75 -16.96 24.42 8.49
CA ILE A 75 -16.34 23.29 9.21
C ILE A 75 -15.98 22.17 8.24
N ALA A 76 -16.87 21.83 7.30
CA ALA A 76 -16.57 20.77 6.35
C ALA A 76 -15.49 21.16 5.34
N LYS A 77 -15.42 22.43 4.92
CA LYS A 77 -14.33 22.90 4.06
C LYS A 77 -12.98 22.78 4.76
N SER A 78 -12.90 23.25 6.01
CA SER A 78 -11.70 23.11 6.84
C SER A 78 -11.29 21.66 7.02
N ASN A 79 -12.23 20.78 7.36
CA ASN A 79 -11.96 19.35 7.50
C ASN A 79 -11.50 18.71 6.20
N LYS A 80 -12.08 19.08 5.05
CA LYS A 80 -11.66 18.56 3.75
C LYS A 80 -10.22 18.92 3.43
N ASP A 81 -9.81 20.15 3.67
CA ASP A 81 -8.44 20.60 3.37
C ASP A 81 -7.42 19.89 4.28
N LEU A 82 -7.76 19.71 5.56
CA LEU A 82 -6.95 18.93 6.50
C LEU A 82 -6.88 17.45 6.12
N GLU A 83 -8.03 16.82 5.82
CA GLU A 83 -8.12 15.42 5.37
C GLU A 83 -7.29 15.21 4.09
N LEU A 84 -7.43 16.09 3.10
CA LEU A 84 -6.67 16.03 1.84
C LEU A 84 -5.16 16.12 2.09
N GLY A 85 -4.72 17.05 2.94
CA GLY A 85 -3.31 17.21 3.29
C GLY A 85 -2.74 15.95 3.96
N ILE A 86 -3.49 15.34 4.87
CA ILE A 86 -3.11 14.08 5.52
C ILE A 86 -3.03 12.95 4.50
N TYR A 87 -4.04 12.79 3.64
CA TYR A 87 -4.05 11.73 2.63
C TYR A 87 -2.89 11.87 1.64
N LEU A 88 -2.62 13.07 1.13
CA LEU A 88 -1.48 13.31 0.23
C LEU A 88 -0.14 13.00 0.90
N THR A 89 0.02 13.39 2.16
CA THR A 89 1.25 13.10 2.92
C THR A 89 1.42 11.60 3.14
N CYS A 90 0.37 10.91 3.61
CA CYS A 90 0.37 9.45 3.77
C CYS A 90 0.63 8.72 2.45
N PHE A 91 0.03 9.20 1.36
CA PHE A 91 0.14 8.60 0.04
C PHE A 91 1.55 8.77 -0.54
N PHE A 92 2.06 9.99 -0.63
CA PHE A 92 3.36 10.26 -1.27
C PHE A 92 4.56 9.87 -0.41
N VAL A 93 4.54 10.25 0.87
CA VAL A 93 5.71 10.09 1.73
C VAL A 93 5.81 8.65 2.24
N PHE A 94 4.73 8.12 2.80
CA PHE A 94 4.76 6.80 3.42
C PHE A 94 4.48 5.69 2.42
N GLY A 95 3.44 5.84 1.60
CA GLY A 95 3.12 4.87 0.55
C GLY A 95 4.20 4.81 -0.53
N GLY A 96 4.30 5.88 -1.32
CA GLY A 96 5.23 5.98 -2.44
C GLY A 96 6.68 5.83 -2.01
N GLY A 97 7.09 6.52 -0.94
CA GLY A 97 8.45 6.45 -0.41
C GLY A 97 8.88 5.04 0.01
N PHE A 98 8.06 4.34 0.81
CA PHE A 98 8.42 2.98 1.26
C PHE A 98 8.37 1.97 0.12
N THR A 99 7.41 2.08 -0.80
CA THR A 99 7.36 1.22 -1.99
C THR A 99 8.59 1.40 -2.85
N ALA A 100 8.91 2.63 -3.23
CA ALA A 100 10.06 2.92 -4.09
C ALA A 100 11.37 2.51 -3.43
N TYR A 101 11.57 2.85 -2.15
CA TYR A 101 12.78 2.48 -1.40
C TYR A 101 12.93 0.96 -1.26
N GLY A 102 11.86 0.28 -0.86
CA GLY A 102 11.84 -1.18 -0.70
C GLY A 102 12.15 -1.91 -1.99
N PHE A 103 11.46 -1.55 -3.09
CA PHE A 103 11.71 -2.16 -4.41
C PHE A 103 13.10 -1.86 -4.94
N HIS A 104 13.53 -0.59 -4.88
CA HIS A 104 14.82 -0.18 -5.42
C HIS A 104 15.97 -0.94 -4.74
N HIS A 105 15.96 -1.00 -3.41
CA HIS A 105 17.03 -1.65 -2.66
C HIS A 105 17.00 -3.18 -2.80
N TRP A 106 15.80 -3.76 -2.84
CA TRP A 106 15.65 -5.19 -3.07
C TRP A 106 16.19 -5.59 -4.44
N HIS A 107 15.75 -4.91 -5.51
CA HIS A 107 16.12 -5.25 -6.88
C HIS A 107 17.60 -5.03 -7.17
N THR A 108 18.20 -3.95 -6.65
CA THR A 108 19.59 -3.61 -6.97
C THR A 108 20.62 -4.33 -6.11
N LYS A 109 20.33 -4.61 -4.83
CA LYS A 109 21.36 -5.13 -3.91
C LYS A 109 21.13 -6.56 -3.45
N ILE A 110 19.88 -6.97 -3.30
CA ILE A 110 19.56 -8.27 -2.68
C ILE A 110 19.30 -9.31 -3.75
N GLN A 111 18.51 -8.98 -4.77
CA GLN A 111 18.22 -9.91 -5.86
C GLN A 111 19.49 -10.45 -6.52
N PRO A 112 20.53 -9.65 -6.88
CA PRO A 112 21.73 -10.20 -7.50
C PRO A 112 22.50 -11.19 -6.62
N LYS A 113 22.46 -10.98 -5.28
CA LYS A 113 23.10 -11.89 -4.32
C LYS A 113 22.31 -13.19 -4.19
N GLN A 114 20.98 -13.11 -4.21
CA GLN A 114 20.09 -14.27 -4.18
C GLN A 114 20.24 -15.10 -5.46
N ASP A 115 20.28 -14.46 -6.62
CA ASP A 115 20.47 -15.11 -7.92
C ASP A 115 21.81 -15.85 -7.96
N ARG A 116 22.90 -15.19 -7.53
CA ARG A 116 24.22 -15.83 -7.43
C ARG A 116 24.26 -17.02 -6.46
N LEU A 117 23.55 -16.91 -5.33
CA LEU A 117 23.47 -18.02 -4.36
C LEU A 117 22.74 -19.21 -4.98
N LEU A 118 21.65 -18.98 -5.70
CA LEU A 118 20.88 -20.00 -6.40
C LEU A 118 21.75 -20.71 -7.45
N ASP A 119 22.49 -19.94 -8.27
CA ASP A 119 23.41 -20.51 -9.26
C ASP A 119 24.45 -21.44 -8.64
N LEU A 120 25.05 -21.03 -7.51
CA LEU A 120 26.03 -21.85 -6.79
C LEU A 120 25.41 -23.12 -6.20
N GLN A 121 24.17 -23.04 -5.70
CA GLN A 121 23.44 -24.20 -5.20
C GLN A 121 23.10 -25.19 -6.30
N ILE A 122 22.72 -24.69 -7.49
CA ILE A 122 22.48 -25.52 -8.69
C ILE A 122 23.78 -26.24 -9.07
N GLN A 123 24.90 -25.51 -9.20
CA GLN A 123 26.21 -26.09 -9.54
C GLN A 123 26.65 -27.17 -8.54
N LYS A 124 26.46 -26.91 -7.24
CA LYS A 124 26.77 -27.90 -6.20
C LYS A 124 25.93 -29.16 -6.38
N SER A 125 24.63 -29.00 -6.57
CA SER A 125 23.70 -30.12 -6.74
C SER A 125 24.03 -30.96 -7.96
N GLU A 126 24.39 -30.33 -9.08
CA GLU A 126 24.85 -31.03 -10.29
C GLU A 126 26.14 -31.82 -10.06
N ASN A 127 27.10 -31.25 -9.33
CA ASN A 127 28.35 -31.93 -9.00
C ASN A 127 28.11 -33.13 -8.07
N ASP A 128 27.20 -32.99 -7.10
CA ASP A 128 26.80 -34.07 -6.20
C ASP A 128 26.14 -35.23 -6.98
N VAL A 129 25.26 -34.92 -7.93
CA VAL A 129 24.64 -35.91 -8.83
C VAL A 129 25.70 -36.61 -9.70
N LYS A 130 26.63 -35.86 -10.29
CA LYS A 130 27.74 -36.43 -11.09
C LYS A 130 28.63 -37.36 -10.24
N ALA A 131 28.97 -36.94 -9.02
CA ALA A 131 29.77 -37.74 -8.10
C ALA A 131 29.04 -39.04 -7.70
N PHE A 132 27.75 -38.94 -7.38
CA PHE A 132 26.90 -40.09 -7.07
C PHE A 132 26.82 -41.09 -8.25
N ASN A 133 26.58 -40.62 -9.47
CA ASN A 133 26.55 -41.47 -10.66
C ASN A 133 27.89 -42.17 -10.91
N LYS A 134 29.03 -41.47 -10.71
CA LYS A 134 30.37 -42.07 -10.82
C LYS A 134 30.60 -43.18 -9.80
N GLN A 135 30.11 -43.03 -8.56
CA GLN A 135 30.18 -44.07 -7.53
C GLN A 135 29.34 -45.30 -7.90
N LEU A 136 28.12 -45.09 -8.42
CA LEU A 136 27.25 -46.16 -8.94
C LEU A 136 27.91 -46.94 -10.09
N HIS A 137 28.54 -46.26 -11.04
CA HIS A 137 29.24 -46.94 -12.13
C HIS A 137 30.43 -47.78 -11.61
N ARG A 138 31.24 -47.24 -10.69
CA ARG A 138 32.37 -47.99 -10.09
C ARG A 138 31.93 -49.26 -9.38
N THR A 139 30.88 -49.18 -8.58
CA THR A 139 30.35 -50.34 -7.81
C THR A 139 29.73 -51.43 -8.68
N ARG A 140 29.24 -51.10 -9.88
CA ARG A 140 28.76 -52.10 -10.85
C ARG A 140 29.90 -52.88 -11.50
N TYR A 141 31.05 -52.25 -11.76
CA TYR A 141 32.19 -52.92 -12.36
C TYR A 141 32.94 -53.84 -11.39
N THR A 142 32.96 -53.54 -10.08
CA THR A 142 33.60 -54.41 -9.07
C THR A 142 32.78 -55.63 -8.64
N ARG A 143 31.50 -55.72 -9.04
CA ARG A 143 30.62 -56.87 -8.74
C ARG A 143 30.51 -57.89 -9.89
N ARG A 144 31.20 -57.67 -11.02
CA ARG A 144 31.36 -58.64 -12.11
C ARG A 144 32.75 -59.26 -12.03
#